data_AF-A0A8H3I2U2-F1
#
_entry.id   AF-A0A8H3I2U2-F1
#
_cell.length_a   1.000
_cell.length_b   1.000
_cell.length_c   1.000
_cell.angle_alpha   90.00
_cell.angle_beta   90.00
_cell.angle_gamma   90.00
#
_symmetry.space_group_name_H-M   'P 1'
#
loop_
_entity.id
_entity.type
_entity.pdbx_description
1 polymer ?
#
loop_
_entity_poly.entity_id
_entity_poly.type
_entity_poly.pdbx_seq_one_letter_code
_entity_poly.pdbx_strand_id
1 'polypeptide(L)'
;MHRGMRRKMCLTSKLLLAALATGAVAQSSLKIQVSKDATHAIPSTLYGYMWEDINHSGDGGLYGELLQNRAFQAVSPHTSEALTAWSAYQGVSLDVTNGTTGVSAALPNSLQVAVPAGATGSVGFQNSGYWGIKVQSGWKYTGSLYAKSDGYTGSVTVSLVSASGTTYATKVLKGVSSSWKKFTFELKPTKSASNTNNFFRVTVDGSGAAGKTINFGLFSLFPPTYRNRPNGMRIDLAEALAATKPGVWRFPGGNNLEGHAIDRRWKWNETIGPIENRPGRFGDWTYPNTDGLGLMEYLNWAEDLGAEPILGVWAGLAIGDYADLSTFPVVPEDEIQPYVQEAIDQIHFITGDAKTNKWAKLRAQYGHPEPYKLKYIEIGNEDFFVSVESFQL
;
A
#
# COMPACT_ATOMS: atom_id res chain seq x y z
N MET A 1 -75.09 37.34 -70.36
CA MET A 1 -74.97 38.12 -69.11
C MET A 1 -74.54 37.18 -67.99
N HIS A 2 -73.63 37.65 -67.14
CA HIS A 2 -73.13 37.05 -65.90
C HIS A 2 -72.23 35.80 -65.94
N ARG A 3 -70.98 36.06 -65.55
CA ARG A 3 -69.92 35.14 -65.11
C ARG A 3 -70.30 34.47 -63.78
N GLY A 4 -69.98 33.18 -63.66
CA GLY A 4 -69.96 32.46 -62.39
C GLY A 4 -69.00 31.27 -62.44
N MET A 5 -68.21 31.14 -61.37
CA MET A 5 -67.52 29.94 -60.88
C MET A 5 -66.36 29.33 -61.68
N ARG A 6 -65.14 29.45 -61.13
CA ARG A 6 -64.36 28.27 -60.74
C ARG A 6 -63.71 28.49 -59.38
N ARG A 7 -63.96 27.53 -58.48
CA ARG A 7 -63.51 27.49 -57.09
C ARG A 7 -62.83 26.15 -56.87
N LYS A 8 -61.83 26.17 -55.98
CA LYS A 8 -61.30 25.06 -55.18
C LYS A 8 -60.33 24.11 -55.87
N MET A 9 -59.04 24.34 -55.62
CA MET A 9 -58.19 23.30 -55.04
C MET A 9 -56.92 23.92 -54.45
N CYS A 10 -56.35 23.23 -53.45
CA CYS A 10 -55.00 23.43 -52.90
C CYS A 10 -54.84 24.50 -51.80
N LEU A 11 -55.37 24.25 -50.60
CA LEU A 11 -55.02 25.03 -49.41
C LEU A 11 -54.87 24.18 -48.14
N THR A 12 -54.31 22.98 -48.20
CA THR A 12 -54.05 22.18 -46.98
C THR A 12 -52.68 21.52 -46.89
N SER A 13 -51.89 21.42 -47.98
CA SER A 13 -50.50 20.93 -47.90
C SER A 13 -49.45 21.98 -47.48
N LYS A 14 -49.85 23.23 -47.21
CA LYS A 14 -48.92 24.31 -46.81
C LYS A 14 -48.84 24.56 -45.30
N LEU A 15 -49.72 23.96 -44.49
CA LEU A 15 -49.71 24.19 -43.03
C LEU A 15 -48.82 23.22 -42.24
N LEU A 16 -48.38 22.09 -42.81
CA LEU A 16 -47.49 21.17 -42.09
C LEU A 16 -45.99 21.53 -42.19
N LEU A 17 -45.60 22.40 -43.14
CA LEU A 17 -44.19 22.80 -43.29
C LEU A 17 -43.81 24.05 -42.47
N ALA A 18 -44.78 24.81 -41.97
CA ALA A 18 -44.52 26.04 -41.22
C ALA A 18 -44.29 25.82 -39.71
N ALA A 19 -44.67 24.64 -39.17
CA ALA A 19 -44.50 24.32 -37.75
C ALA A 19 -43.13 23.70 -37.41
N LEU A 20 -42.28 23.44 -38.40
CA LEU A 20 -40.91 22.92 -38.20
C LEU A 20 -39.83 24.01 -38.12
N ALA A 21 -40.20 25.28 -38.25
CA ALA A 21 -39.23 26.39 -38.38
C ALA A 21 -39.01 27.23 -37.10
N THR A 22 -39.72 26.98 -36.00
CA THR A 22 -39.60 27.80 -34.77
C THR A 22 -38.95 27.06 -33.60
N GLY A 23 -37.98 26.19 -33.90
CA GLY A 23 -37.17 25.49 -32.89
C GLY A 23 -35.67 25.80 -32.97
N ALA A 24 -35.24 26.78 -33.78
CA ALA A 24 -33.85 27.23 -33.77
C ALA A 24 -33.64 28.08 -32.51
N VAL A 25 -33.36 27.41 -31.38
CA VAL A 25 -32.79 28.05 -30.19
C VAL A 25 -31.57 28.83 -30.68
N ALA A 26 -31.62 30.16 -30.60
CA ALA A 26 -30.48 30.99 -30.93
C ALA A 26 -29.31 30.54 -30.06
N GLN A 27 -28.31 29.88 -30.66
CA GLN A 27 -27.07 29.58 -29.97
C GLN A 27 -26.43 30.91 -29.61
N SER A 28 -26.49 31.29 -28.34
CA SER A 28 -25.69 32.38 -27.81
C SER A 28 -24.22 31.99 -27.97
N SER A 29 -23.54 32.61 -28.93
CA SER A 29 -22.12 32.33 -29.17
C SER A 29 -21.31 32.86 -27.99
N LEU A 30 -20.66 31.98 -27.23
CA LEU A 30 -19.67 32.36 -26.23
C LEU A 30 -18.44 32.97 -26.96
N LYS A 31 -18.16 34.25 -26.72
CA LYS A 31 -16.95 34.92 -27.23
C LYS A 31 -15.88 34.90 -26.14
N ILE A 32 -14.89 34.02 -26.28
CA ILE A 32 -13.72 33.98 -25.40
C ILE A 32 -12.62 34.85 -26.03
N GLN A 33 -12.20 35.90 -25.33
CA GLN A 33 -11.03 36.69 -25.70
C GLN A 33 -9.84 36.23 -24.85
N VAL A 34 -8.83 35.65 -25.49
CA VAL A 34 -7.60 35.20 -24.83
C VAL A 34 -6.52 36.26 -25.08
N SER A 35 -5.96 36.81 -24.00
CA SER A 35 -4.82 37.72 -24.09
C SER A 35 -3.55 36.97 -24.51
N LYS A 36 -2.69 37.62 -25.28
CA LYS A 36 -1.34 37.11 -25.62
C LYS A 36 -0.32 37.32 -24.49
N ASP A 37 -0.61 38.24 -23.57
CA ASP A 37 0.30 38.63 -22.51
C ASP A 37 0.01 37.74 -21.27
N ALA A 38 1.02 36.99 -20.84
CA ALA A 38 0.95 36.19 -19.63
C ALA A 38 0.86 37.10 -18.41
N THR A 39 -0.11 36.86 -17.51
CA THR A 39 -0.30 37.69 -16.31
C THR A 39 0.60 37.27 -15.15
N HIS A 40 1.00 35.99 -15.11
CA HIS A 40 1.92 35.43 -14.11
C HIS A 40 2.51 34.10 -14.62
N ALA A 41 3.58 33.65 -13.99
CA ALA A 41 4.12 32.32 -14.23
C ALA A 41 3.24 31.26 -13.58
N ILE A 42 2.97 30.17 -14.29
CA ILE A 42 2.25 29.02 -13.75
C ILE A 42 3.19 28.24 -12.82
N PRO A 43 2.83 28.00 -11.54
CA PRO A 43 3.68 27.24 -10.64
C PRO A 43 3.95 25.83 -11.16
N SER A 44 5.20 25.35 -11.06
CA SER A 44 5.55 23.97 -11.39
C SER A 44 4.84 22.95 -10.48
N THR A 45 4.35 23.41 -9.32
CA THR A 45 3.63 22.62 -8.32
C THR A 45 2.10 22.67 -8.50
N LEU A 46 1.58 23.21 -9.61
CA LEU A 46 0.15 23.39 -9.81
C LEU A 46 -0.63 22.07 -9.85
N TYR A 47 -0.03 21.01 -10.39
CA TYR A 47 -0.66 19.68 -10.51
C TYR A 47 0.22 18.62 -9.85
N GLY A 48 -0.41 17.69 -9.15
CA GLY A 48 0.29 16.58 -8.52
C GLY A 48 -0.67 15.58 -7.90
N TYR A 49 -0.14 14.77 -6.99
CA TYR A 49 -0.90 13.72 -6.32
C TYR A 49 -1.00 13.98 -4.82
N MET A 50 -2.11 13.54 -4.25
CA MET A 50 -2.30 13.30 -2.84
C MET A 50 -2.33 11.78 -2.63
N TRP A 51 -1.68 11.33 -1.56
CA TRP A 51 -1.48 9.92 -1.29
C TRP A 51 -1.62 9.54 0.17
N GLU A 52 -2.49 8.57 0.40
CA GLU A 52 -2.55 7.78 1.62
C GLU A 52 -2.81 6.31 1.25
N ASP A 53 -2.56 5.38 2.18
CA ASP A 53 -2.89 3.97 2.01
C ASP A 53 -4.39 3.74 2.23
N ILE A 54 -5.16 3.86 1.15
CA ILE A 54 -6.62 3.66 1.07
C ILE A 54 -6.93 2.72 -0.10
N ASN A 55 -7.92 1.84 0.04
CA ASN A 55 -8.30 0.87 -1.00
C ASN A 55 -7.13 -0.02 -1.46
N HIS A 56 -6.19 -0.35 -0.56
CA HIS A 56 -4.93 -1.03 -0.89
C HIS A 56 -4.06 -0.27 -1.88
N SER A 57 -4.08 1.07 -1.86
CA SER A 57 -3.22 1.90 -2.71
C SER A 57 -1.73 1.73 -2.36
N GLY A 58 -1.38 1.58 -1.08
CA GLY A 58 -0.03 1.26 -0.63
C GLY A 58 0.20 -0.24 -0.66
N ASP A 59 -0.12 -0.92 0.45
CA ASP A 59 -0.04 -2.37 0.58
C ASP A 59 -1.03 -3.09 -0.35
N GLY A 60 -0.50 -3.73 -1.41
CA GLY A 60 -1.28 -4.36 -2.48
C GLY A 60 -1.40 -3.54 -3.76
N GLY A 61 -0.96 -2.29 -3.72
CA GLY A 61 -1.01 -1.33 -4.81
C GLY A 61 0.39 -0.91 -5.27
N LEU A 62 0.75 0.34 -5.00
CA LEU A 62 2.00 0.97 -5.42
C LEU A 62 3.21 0.29 -4.76
N TYR A 63 3.10 -0.22 -3.54
CA TYR A 63 4.16 -0.99 -2.91
C TYR A 63 4.31 -2.36 -3.60
N GLY A 64 5.54 -2.74 -3.98
CA GLY A 64 5.79 -3.91 -4.83
C GLY A 64 5.64 -5.28 -4.16
N GLU A 65 5.31 -5.36 -2.87
CA GLU A 65 5.14 -6.63 -2.17
C GLU A 65 3.92 -7.41 -2.70
N LEU A 66 4.09 -8.71 -2.94
CA LEU A 66 3.02 -9.55 -3.48
C LEU A 66 2.25 -10.31 -2.41
N LEU A 67 2.82 -10.49 -1.21
CA LEU A 67 2.23 -11.29 -0.15
C LEU A 67 1.39 -10.40 0.78
N GLN A 68 0.08 -10.64 0.81
CA GLN A 68 -0.79 -10.00 1.77
C GLN A 68 -0.57 -10.61 3.16
N ASN A 69 -0.66 -9.77 4.21
CA ASN A 69 -0.49 -10.21 5.60
C ASN A 69 0.83 -10.97 5.82
N ARG A 70 1.92 -10.42 5.28
CA ARG A 70 3.21 -11.12 5.13
C ARG A 70 3.94 -11.41 6.46
N ALA A 71 3.58 -10.71 7.53
CA ALA A 71 4.26 -10.84 8.82
C ALA A 71 3.29 -10.84 10.01
N PHE A 72 1.97 -10.97 9.77
CA PHE A 72 0.96 -11.02 10.82
C PHE A 72 1.00 -9.79 11.75
N GLN A 73 1.20 -8.62 11.16
CA GLN A 73 1.25 -7.32 11.83
C GLN A 73 -0.17 -6.84 12.13
N ALA A 74 -0.35 -6.20 13.30
CA ALA A 74 -1.62 -5.62 13.73
C ALA A 74 -2.85 -6.54 13.60
N VAL A 75 -2.66 -7.85 13.81
CA VAL A 75 -3.73 -8.85 13.90
C VAL A 75 -3.74 -9.52 15.27
N SER A 76 -4.91 -9.95 15.71
CA SER A 76 -5.10 -10.73 16.93
C SER A 76 -4.74 -12.20 16.66
N PRO A 77 -3.75 -12.80 17.36
CA PRO A 77 -3.43 -14.22 17.18
C PRO A 77 -4.62 -15.11 17.55
N HIS A 78 -4.61 -16.35 17.07
CA HIS A 78 -5.66 -17.36 17.30
C HIS A 78 -7.04 -17.00 16.73
N THR A 79 -7.10 -16.12 15.72
CA THR A 79 -8.35 -15.80 15.01
C THR A 79 -8.25 -16.14 13.53
N SER A 80 -9.41 -16.26 12.87
CA SER A 80 -9.50 -16.45 11.42
C SER A 80 -8.91 -15.28 10.65
N GLU A 81 -9.10 -14.06 11.14
CA GLU A 81 -8.66 -12.82 10.50
C GLU A 81 -7.13 -12.75 10.46
N ALA A 82 -6.43 -13.28 11.47
CA ALA A 82 -4.98 -13.36 11.46
C ALA A 82 -4.43 -14.25 10.33
N LEU A 83 -5.23 -15.20 9.82
CA LEU A 83 -4.89 -16.02 8.66
C LEU A 83 -5.34 -15.41 7.33
N THR A 84 -5.74 -14.13 7.29
CA THR A 84 -6.11 -13.45 6.03
C THR A 84 -5.06 -13.69 4.94
N ALA A 85 -5.53 -14.10 3.76
CA ALA A 85 -4.75 -14.52 2.58
C ALA A 85 -3.95 -15.83 2.70
N TRP A 86 -3.87 -16.45 3.87
CA TRP A 86 -3.17 -17.71 4.12
C TRP A 86 -4.14 -18.90 4.18
N SER A 87 -3.78 -20.00 3.53
CA SER A 87 -4.58 -21.23 3.52
C SER A 87 -3.71 -22.47 3.64
N ALA A 88 -4.24 -23.50 4.31
CA ALA A 88 -3.60 -24.81 4.39
C ALA A 88 -3.57 -25.50 3.02
N TYR A 89 -2.53 -26.30 2.81
CA TYR A 89 -2.34 -27.13 1.62
C TYR A 89 -2.01 -28.56 2.04
N GLN A 90 -2.82 -29.52 1.56
CA GLN A 90 -2.66 -30.96 1.80
C GLN A 90 -2.62 -31.33 3.29
N GLY A 91 -3.57 -30.80 4.07
CA GLY A 91 -3.93 -31.35 5.38
C GLY A 91 -3.14 -30.86 6.59
N VAL A 92 -2.26 -29.86 6.46
CA VAL A 92 -1.67 -29.21 7.64
C VAL A 92 -2.70 -28.34 8.37
N SER A 93 -2.47 -28.11 9.66
CA SER A 93 -3.21 -27.09 10.43
C SER A 93 -2.36 -25.82 10.55
N LEU A 94 -3.03 -24.68 10.43
CA LEU A 94 -2.42 -23.34 10.54
C LEU A 94 -3.01 -22.60 11.73
N ASP A 95 -2.15 -21.90 12.45
CA ASP A 95 -2.52 -20.95 13.50
C ASP A 95 -1.52 -19.79 13.49
N VAL A 96 -2.01 -18.57 13.72
CA VAL A 96 -1.12 -17.42 13.99
C VAL A 96 -1.02 -17.29 15.50
N THR A 97 0.19 -17.42 16.03
CA THR A 97 0.44 -17.46 17.47
C THR A 97 1.49 -16.43 17.89
N ASN A 98 1.35 -15.96 19.12
CA ASN A 98 2.38 -15.23 19.87
C ASN A 98 2.93 -16.08 21.05
N GLY A 99 2.62 -17.37 21.10
CA GLY A 99 3.08 -18.32 22.13
C GLY A 99 4.54 -18.75 21.96
N THR A 100 5.23 -18.25 20.94
CA THR A 100 6.66 -18.41 20.72
C THR A 100 7.28 -17.05 20.43
N THR A 101 8.59 -16.89 20.68
CA THR A 101 9.28 -15.65 20.30
C THR A 101 9.16 -15.44 18.79
N GLY A 102 8.62 -14.29 18.39
CA GLY A 102 8.55 -13.84 17.01
C GLY A 102 9.92 -13.60 16.37
N VAL A 103 9.93 -13.18 15.10
CA VAL A 103 11.18 -12.91 14.36
C VAL A 103 11.96 -11.75 14.98
N SER A 104 11.24 -10.78 15.56
CA SER A 104 11.78 -9.65 16.30
C SER A 104 10.76 -9.20 17.35
N ALA A 105 11.12 -8.22 18.18
CA ALA A 105 10.16 -7.59 19.09
C ALA A 105 9.05 -6.81 18.34
N ALA A 106 9.35 -6.28 17.16
CA ALA A 106 8.37 -5.57 16.32
C ALA A 106 7.40 -6.52 15.61
N LEU A 107 7.82 -7.78 15.38
CA LEU A 107 7.04 -8.81 14.70
C LEU A 107 6.80 -10.00 15.65
N PRO A 108 5.92 -9.84 16.66
CA PRO A 108 5.74 -10.82 17.73
C PRO A 108 4.98 -12.08 17.29
N ASN A 109 4.15 -11.96 16.26
CA ASN A 109 3.33 -13.06 15.75
C ASN A 109 4.11 -13.97 14.80
N SER A 110 3.70 -15.23 14.70
CA SER A 110 4.27 -16.23 13.79
C SER A 110 3.20 -17.19 13.28
N LEU A 111 3.36 -17.70 12.06
CA LEU A 111 2.55 -18.79 11.54
C LEU A 111 3.08 -20.12 12.07
N GLN A 112 2.30 -20.77 12.92
CA GLN A 112 2.53 -22.13 13.36
C GLN A 112 1.89 -23.11 12.38
N VAL A 113 2.69 -24.06 11.89
CA VAL A 113 2.26 -25.09 10.94
C VAL A 113 2.43 -26.45 11.60
N ALA A 114 1.32 -27.10 11.93
CA ALA A 114 1.31 -28.45 12.48
C ALA A 114 1.10 -29.46 11.36
N VAL A 115 2.09 -30.35 11.18
CA VAL A 115 2.04 -31.41 10.17
C VAL A 115 1.47 -32.69 10.80
N PRO A 116 0.41 -33.30 10.21
CA PRO A 116 -0.18 -34.53 10.76
C PRO A 116 0.82 -35.68 10.88
N ALA A 117 0.64 -36.55 11.88
CA ALA A 117 1.53 -37.70 12.12
C ALA A 117 1.57 -38.73 10.97
N GLY A 118 0.54 -38.77 10.11
CA GLY A 118 0.47 -39.63 8.92
C GLY A 118 0.74 -38.91 7.61
N ALA A 119 1.28 -37.68 7.65
CA ALA A 119 1.50 -36.90 6.43
C ALA A 119 2.52 -37.59 5.49
N THR A 120 2.23 -37.54 4.20
CA THR A 120 3.11 -38.01 3.12
C THR A 120 3.05 -37.02 1.96
N GLY A 121 4.01 -37.10 1.04
CA GLY A 121 4.07 -36.19 -0.11
C GLY A 121 4.34 -34.73 0.28
N SER A 122 3.92 -33.79 -0.55
CA SER A 122 4.17 -32.35 -0.32
C SER A 122 3.02 -31.72 0.46
N VAL A 123 3.28 -31.29 1.69
CA VAL A 123 2.28 -30.64 2.58
C VAL A 123 2.75 -29.26 3.01
N GLY A 124 1.83 -28.34 3.30
CA GLY A 124 2.21 -26.99 3.73
C GLY A 124 1.09 -25.98 3.59
N PHE A 125 1.37 -24.79 3.08
CA PHE A 125 0.42 -23.68 3.03
C PHE A 125 0.70 -22.77 1.84
N GLN A 126 -0.22 -21.84 1.59
CA GLN A 126 -0.11 -20.93 0.48
C GLN A 126 -0.75 -19.55 0.78
N ASN A 127 -0.16 -18.50 0.21
CA ASN A 127 -0.66 -17.13 0.24
C ASN A 127 -1.27 -16.77 -1.12
N SER A 128 -2.47 -16.18 -1.12
CA SER A 128 -3.17 -15.75 -2.34
C SER A 128 -2.65 -14.44 -2.95
N GLY A 129 -1.78 -13.73 -2.25
CA GLY A 129 -1.49 -12.33 -2.51
C GLY A 129 -2.72 -11.45 -2.33
N TYR A 130 -2.63 -10.22 -2.82
CA TYR A 130 -3.74 -9.26 -2.87
C TYR A 130 -4.69 -9.61 -4.03
N TRP A 131 -5.62 -10.53 -3.77
CA TRP A 131 -6.59 -11.09 -4.74
C TRP A 131 -5.94 -11.72 -5.99
N GLY A 132 -4.73 -12.25 -5.84
CA GLY A 132 -4.00 -12.95 -6.88
C GLY A 132 -2.55 -12.50 -7.00
N ILE A 133 -1.76 -13.28 -7.74
CA ILE A 133 -0.35 -13.00 -8.01
C ILE A 133 -0.11 -13.09 -9.51
N LYS A 134 0.42 -12.02 -10.10
CA LYS A 134 0.88 -12.04 -11.50
C LYS A 134 2.18 -12.85 -11.61
N VAL A 135 2.15 -13.94 -12.38
CA VAL A 135 3.33 -14.75 -12.69
C VAL A 135 3.75 -14.51 -14.13
N GLN A 136 4.92 -13.93 -14.32
CA GLN A 136 5.43 -13.47 -15.61
C GLN A 136 6.74 -14.17 -15.95
N SER A 137 6.80 -14.77 -17.13
CA SER A 137 8.05 -15.31 -17.68
C SER A 137 9.08 -14.20 -17.90
N GLY A 138 10.35 -14.52 -17.65
CA GLY A 138 11.47 -13.59 -17.75
C GLY A 138 11.63 -12.65 -16.55
N TRP A 139 10.65 -12.57 -15.66
CA TRP A 139 10.79 -11.84 -14.41
C TRP A 139 11.56 -12.66 -13.37
N LYS A 140 12.36 -11.96 -12.57
CA LYS A 140 13.03 -12.50 -11.41
C LYS A 140 12.29 -12.03 -10.16
N TYR A 141 11.68 -12.97 -9.47
CA TYR A 141 11.03 -12.69 -8.19
C TYR A 141 12.04 -12.94 -7.07
N THR A 142 12.23 -11.97 -6.19
CA THR A 142 13.12 -12.07 -5.03
C THR A 142 12.29 -12.15 -3.78
N GLY A 143 12.53 -13.17 -2.96
CA GLY A 143 11.76 -13.35 -1.74
C GLY A 143 12.61 -13.79 -0.55
N SER A 144 11.99 -13.72 0.61
CA SER A 144 12.53 -14.26 1.84
C SER A 144 11.44 -14.79 2.76
N LEU A 145 11.83 -15.66 3.68
CA LEU A 145 11.02 -16.05 4.83
C LEU A 145 11.92 -16.36 6.02
N TYR A 146 11.39 -16.25 7.23
CA TYR A 146 12.00 -16.84 8.41
C TYR A 146 11.32 -18.16 8.76
N ALA A 147 12.12 -19.14 9.18
CA ALA A 147 11.58 -20.40 9.71
C ALA A 147 12.41 -20.89 10.91
N LYS A 148 11.74 -21.56 11.85
CA LYS A 148 12.35 -22.34 12.92
C LYS A 148 11.51 -23.57 13.28
N SER A 149 12.14 -24.60 13.82
CA SER A 149 11.48 -25.77 14.40
C SER A 149 12.42 -26.50 15.34
N ASP A 150 11.91 -26.92 16.50
CA ASP A 150 12.65 -27.78 17.42
C ASP A 150 12.64 -29.26 16.99
N GLY A 151 11.67 -29.67 16.16
CA GLY A 151 11.48 -31.05 15.72
C GLY A 151 11.85 -31.34 14.26
N TYR A 152 12.04 -30.30 13.43
CA TYR A 152 12.27 -30.43 12.00
C TYR A 152 13.54 -29.72 11.55
N THR A 153 14.47 -30.47 10.98
CA THR A 153 15.76 -29.96 10.43
C THR A 153 15.84 -30.09 8.91
N GLY A 154 14.73 -30.47 8.26
CA GLY A 154 14.68 -30.73 6.82
C GLY A 154 14.65 -29.45 5.98
N SER A 155 14.14 -29.60 4.76
CA SER A 155 14.06 -28.51 3.78
C SER A 155 12.65 -27.94 3.68
N VAL A 156 12.56 -26.68 3.29
CA VAL A 156 11.32 -26.00 2.91
C VAL A 156 11.38 -25.71 1.41
N THR A 157 10.31 -25.98 0.68
CA THR A 157 10.19 -25.67 -0.75
C THR A 157 9.24 -24.49 -0.92
N VAL A 158 9.69 -23.45 -1.62
CA VAL A 158 8.87 -22.28 -1.98
C VAL A 158 8.58 -22.31 -3.47
N SER A 159 7.37 -21.91 -3.88
CA SER A 159 6.95 -22.00 -5.27
C SER A 159 5.90 -20.96 -5.66
N LEU A 160 5.86 -20.63 -6.95
CA LEU A 160 4.72 -19.95 -7.58
C LEU A 160 3.90 -20.97 -8.34
N VAL A 161 2.62 -21.09 -8.00
CA VAL A 161 1.73 -22.15 -8.49
C VAL A 161 0.38 -21.60 -8.92
N SER A 162 -0.24 -22.14 -9.96
CA SER A 162 -1.63 -21.82 -10.30
C SER A 162 -2.62 -22.49 -9.32
N ALA A 163 -3.85 -22.00 -9.29
CA ALA A 163 -4.96 -22.68 -8.62
C ALA A 163 -5.19 -24.13 -9.12
N SER A 164 -4.89 -24.40 -10.40
CA SER A 164 -4.95 -25.74 -11.00
C SER A 164 -3.74 -26.63 -10.67
N GLY A 165 -2.77 -26.15 -9.88
CA GLY A 165 -1.59 -26.91 -9.45
C GLY A 165 -0.39 -26.88 -10.41
N THR A 166 -0.43 -26.08 -11.48
CA THR A 166 0.74 -25.88 -12.35
C THR A 166 1.81 -25.09 -11.61
N THR A 167 3.00 -25.66 -11.47
CA THR A 167 4.15 -24.97 -10.85
C THR A 167 4.91 -24.18 -11.91
N TYR A 168 5.06 -22.88 -11.70
CA TYR A 168 5.77 -21.98 -12.61
C TYR A 168 7.25 -21.80 -12.24
N ALA A 169 7.55 -21.79 -10.95
CA ALA A 169 8.91 -21.70 -10.42
C ALA A 169 8.95 -22.30 -9.01
N THR A 170 10.09 -22.87 -8.63
CA THR A 170 10.28 -23.47 -7.30
C THR A 170 11.73 -23.33 -6.83
N LYS A 171 11.93 -23.30 -5.51
CA LYS A 171 13.25 -23.30 -4.87
C LYS A 171 13.19 -24.08 -3.56
N VAL A 172 14.22 -24.91 -3.32
CA VAL A 172 14.42 -25.63 -2.05
C VAL A 172 15.37 -24.85 -1.15
N LEU A 173 14.95 -24.65 0.10
CA LEU A 173 15.64 -23.94 1.18
C LEU A 173 16.02 -24.96 2.25
N LYS A 174 17.33 -25.13 2.50
CA LYS A 174 17.84 -26.21 3.37
C LYS A 174 18.28 -25.68 4.73
N GLY A 175 18.10 -26.52 5.75
CA GLY A 175 18.64 -26.30 7.08
C GLY A 175 17.76 -25.39 7.93
N VAL A 176 16.50 -25.82 8.14
CA VAL A 176 15.68 -25.35 9.26
C VAL A 176 16.38 -25.76 10.56
N SER A 177 16.30 -24.89 11.57
CA SER A 177 16.94 -25.08 12.88
C SER A 177 15.98 -24.68 14.00
N SER A 178 16.35 -24.94 15.25
CA SER A 178 15.62 -24.47 16.44
C SER A 178 15.62 -22.95 16.60
N SER A 179 16.64 -22.26 16.06
CA SER A 179 16.68 -20.78 16.02
C SER A 179 16.06 -20.23 14.73
N TRP A 180 15.48 -19.04 14.82
CA TRP A 180 15.02 -18.28 13.65
C TRP A 180 16.14 -18.09 12.65
N LYS A 181 15.88 -18.48 11.41
CA LYS A 181 16.81 -18.30 10.30
C LYS A 181 16.09 -17.65 9.12
N LYS A 182 16.69 -16.58 8.59
CA LYS A 182 16.25 -15.98 7.33
C LYS A 182 16.71 -16.86 6.16
N PHE A 183 15.79 -17.17 5.28
CA PHE A 183 16.05 -17.81 4.00
C PHE A 183 15.71 -16.82 2.90
N THR A 184 16.66 -16.57 2.01
CA THR A 184 16.45 -15.75 0.81
C THR A 184 16.42 -16.64 -0.43
N PHE A 185 15.64 -16.24 -1.44
CA PHE A 185 15.49 -17.03 -2.65
C PHE A 185 15.13 -16.19 -3.87
N GLU A 186 15.38 -16.77 -5.05
CA GLU A 186 14.91 -16.26 -6.33
C GLU A 186 14.00 -17.30 -6.99
N LEU A 187 12.88 -16.84 -7.55
CA LEU A 187 12.00 -17.63 -8.42
C LEU A 187 12.02 -17.01 -9.82
N LYS A 188 12.28 -17.83 -10.84
CA LYS A 188 12.38 -17.41 -12.25
C LYS A 188 11.43 -18.23 -13.10
N PRO A 189 10.15 -17.82 -13.22
CA PRO A 189 9.20 -18.51 -14.09
C PRO A 189 9.67 -18.57 -15.54
N THR A 190 9.61 -19.74 -16.16
CA THR A 190 9.89 -19.92 -17.59
C THR A 190 8.65 -19.75 -18.46
N LYS A 191 7.46 -19.73 -17.84
CA LYS A 191 6.16 -19.54 -18.49
C LYS A 191 5.33 -18.54 -17.70
N SER A 192 4.66 -17.62 -18.39
CA SER A 192 3.68 -16.73 -17.76
C SER A 192 2.40 -17.49 -17.44
N ALA A 193 1.78 -17.17 -16.30
CA ALA A 193 0.43 -17.65 -16.01
C ALA A 193 -0.58 -17.01 -16.96
N SER A 194 -1.69 -17.70 -17.24
CA SER A 194 -2.78 -17.19 -18.09
C SER A 194 -3.68 -16.18 -17.38
N ASN A 195 -3.64 -16.12 -16.05
CA ASN A 195 -4.38 -15.18 -15.21
C ASN A 195 -3.63 -14.99 -13.88
N THR A 196 -4.21 -14.21 -12.96
CA THR A 196 -3.63 -13.91 -11.64
C THR A 196 -4.04 -14.88 -10.53
N ASN A 197 -4.85 -15.91 -10.82
CA ASN A 197 -5.29 -16.90 -9.83
C ASN A 197 -4.16 -17.92 -9.53
N ASN A 198 -3.12 -17.40 -8.88
CA ASN A 198 -1.88 -18.08 -8.54
C ASN A 198 -1.55 -17.79 -7.07
N PHE A 199 -0.73 -18.66 -6.49
CA PHE A 199 -0.37 -18.62 -5.08
C PHE A 199 1.15 -18.67 -4.91
N PHE A 200 1.63 -18.04 -3.84
CA PHE A 200 2.92 -18.35 -3.27
C PHE A 200 2.75 -19.52 -2.31
N ARG A 201 3.35 -20.67 -2.61
CA ARG A 201 3.18 -21.90 -1.83
C ARG A 201 4.49 -22.30 -1.14
N VAL A 202 4.38 -22.66 0.13
CA VAL A 202 5.47 -23.15 0.98
C VAL A 202 5.14 -24.57 1.42
N THR A 203 6.02 -25.53 1.15
CA THR A 203 5.80 -26.95 1.50
C THR A 203 7.03 -27.60 2.12
N VAL A 204 6.79 -28.71 2.82
CA VAL A 204 7.80 -29.63 3.34
C VAL A 204 7.48 -31.05 2.88
N ASP A 205 8.47 -31.94 2.96
CA ASP A 205 8.23 -33.37 2.80
C ASP A 205 7.42 -33.89 4.00
N GLY A 206 6.20 -34.35 3.74
CA GLY A 206 5.23 -34.77 4.74
C GLY A 206 5.75 -35.92 5.59
N SER A 207 6.46 -36.87 5.01
CA SER A 207 7.02 -38.01 5.76
C SER A 207 8.16 -37.57 6.68
N GLY A 208 9.04 -36.68 6.23
CA GLY A 208 10.10 -36.10 7.04
C GLY A 208 9.61 -35.10 8.10
N ALA A 209 8.45 -34.47 7.86
CA ALA A 209 7.83 -33.49 8.74
C ALA A 209 6.69 -34.07 9.61
N ALA A 210 6.33 -35.35 9.45
CA ALA A 210 5.18 -35.96 10.09
C ALA A 210 5.19 -35.78 11.62
N GLY A 211 4.09 -35.27 12.16
CA GLY A 211 3.91 -35.04 13.60
C GLY A 211 4.72 -33.87 14.17
N LYS A 212 5.35 -33.05 13.32
CA LYS A 212 6.20 -31.93 13.74
C LYS A 212 5.49 -30.60 13.51
N THR A 213 5.94 -29.61 14.27
CA THR A 213 5.50 -28.22 14.15
C THR A 213 6.65 -27.37 13.62
N ILE A 214 6.35 -26.49 12.66
CA ILE A 214 7.30 -25.53 12.09
C ILE A 214 6.69 -24.13 12.22
N ASN A 215 7.46 -23.19 12.75
CA ASN A 215 7.05 -21.79 12.86
C ASN A 215 7.68 -20.99 11.73
N PHE A 216 6.90 -20.11 11.12
CA PHE A 216 7.33 -19.21 10.07
C PHE A 216 6.98 -17.76 10.43
N GLY A 217 7.76 -16.81 9.93
CA GLY A 217 7.52 -15.40 10.12
C GLY A 217 8.15 -14.57 9.02
N LEU A 218 7.72 -13.31 8.91
CA LEU A 218 8.21 -12.33 7.93
C LEU A 218 8.49 -12.92 6.55
N PHE A 219 7.43 -13.19 5.82
CA PHE A 219 7.49 -13.55 4.41
C PHE A 219 7.66 -12.29 3.56
N SER A 220 8.25 -12.44 2.37
CA SER A 220 8.25 -11.40 1.36
C SER A 220 8.47 -12.01 -0.03
N LEU A 221 7.78 -11.47 -1.04
CA LEU A 221 8.00 -11.80 -2.43
C LEU A 221 7.80 -10.55 -3.29
N PHE A 222 8.89 -10.06 -3.88
CA PHE A 222 8.86 -8.93 -4.81
C PHE A 222 9.05 -9.39 -6.26
N PRO A 223 8.29 -8.84 -7.22
CA PRO A 223 8.66 -8.86 -8.63
C PRO A 223 9.79 -7.84 -8.87
N PRO A 224 10.28 -7.67 -10.11
CA PRO A 224 11.05 -6.48 -10.46
C PRO A 224 10.29 -5.21 -10.05
N THR A 225 11.01 -4.25 -9.47
CA THR A 225 10.46 -2.98 -8.99
C THR A 225 10.81 -1.83 -9.92
N TYR A 226 10.03 -0.76 -9.86
CA TYR A 226 10.28 0.45 -10.61
C TYR A 226 11.70 0.98 -10.30
N ARG A 227 12.47 1.25 -11.36
CA ARG A 227 13.88 1.64 -11.30
C ARG A 227 14.78 0.71 -10.46
N ASN A 228 14.38 -0.55 -10.28
CA ASN A 228 15.10 -1.54 -9.49
C ASN A 228 15.36 -1.13 -8.03
N ARG A 229 14.53 -0.23 -7.47
CA ARG A 229 14.64 0.16 -6.04
C ARG A 229 14.34 -1.06 -5.16
N PRO A 230 15.24 -1.48 -4.25
CA PRO A 230 14.91 -2.47 -3.23
C PRO A 230 13.74 -1.98 -2.39
N ASN A 231 12.84 -2.88 -1.98
CA ASN A 231 11.64 -2.51 -1.22
C ASN A 231 10.75 -1.46 -1.97
N GLY A 232 10.86 -1.43 -3.30
CA GLY A 232 10.35 -0.33 -4.12
C GLY A 232 8.95 -0.56 -4.70
N MET A 233 8.61 0.30 -5.66
CA MET A 233 7.26 0.37 -6.21
C MET A 233 6.99 -0.69 -7.28
N ARG A 234 5.72 -1.06 -7.40
CA ARG A 234 5.17 -1.88 -8.47
C ARG A 234 5.26 -1.12 -9.81
N ILE A 235 5.86 -1.76 -10.82
CA ILE A 235 6.27 -1.09 -12.07
C ILE A 235 5.12 -0.44 -12.82
N ASP A 236 4.03 -1.17 -13.07
CA ASP A 236 2.93 -0.70 -13.93
C ASP A 236 2.22 0.54 -13.35
N LEU A 237 1.94 0.54 -12.05
CA LEU A 237 1.36 1.69 -11.36
C LEU A 237 2.33 2.87 -11.27
N ALA A 238 3.60 2.60 -10.94
CA ALA A 238 4.62 3.64 -10.87
C ALA A 238 4.84 4.32 -12.24
N GLU A 239 4.92 3.55 -13.33
CA GLU A 239 5.05 4.09 -14.68
C GLU A 239 3.84 4.95 -15.07
N ALA A 240 2.63 4.49 -14.77
CA ALA A 240 1.41 5.24 -15.06
C ALA A 240 1.35 6.57 -14.29
N LEU A 241 1.69 6.57 -13.00
CA LEU A 241 1.75 7.79 -12.18
C LEU A 241 2.87 8.72 -12.63
N ALA A 242 4.06 8.21 -12.95
CA ALA A 242 5.18 9.00 -13.41
C ALA A 242 4.91 9.67 -14.77
N ALA A 243 4.16 9.01 -15.66
CA ALA A 243 3.85 9.52 -16.99
C ALA A 243 3.02 10.82 -16.96
N THR A 244 2.27 11.09 -15.88
CA THR A 244 1.51 12.35 -15.73
C THR A 244 2.39 13.54 -15.35
N LYS A 245 3.67 13.31 -15.00
CA LYS A 245 4.66 14.31 -14.60
C LYS A 245 4.16 15.20 -13.46
N PRO A 246 3.79 14.61 -12.29
CA PRO A 246 3.30 15.39 -11.17
C PRO A 246 4.37 16.34 -10.66
N GLY A 247 4.00 17.59 -10.39
CA GLY A 247 4.87 18.58 -9.77
C GLY A 247 5.01 18.41 -8.25
N VAL A 248 4.01 17.79 -7.61
CA VAL A 248 3.99 17.54 -6.16
C VAL A 248 3.50 16.14 -5.80
N TRP A 249 3.93 15.66 -4.64
CA TRP A 249 3.49 14.42 -4.00
C TRP A 249 3.20 14.65 -2.51
N ARG A 250 1.91 14.73 -2.14
CA ARG A 250 1.47 14.84 -0.73
C ARG A 250 1.32 13.46 -0.10
N PHE A 251 1.91 13.25 1.08
CA PHE A 251 1.90 11.97 1.82
C PHE A 251 2.20 12.21 3.32
N PRO A 252 2.00 11.24 4.24
CA PRO A 252 1.35 9.93 4.08
C PRO A 252 -0.17 9.97 4.33
N GLY A 253 -0.71 11.18 4.54
CA GLY A 253 -2.12 11.44 4.82
C GLY A 253 -2.96 11.80 3.60
N GLY A 254 -4.28 11.78 3.71
CA GLY A 254 -5.09 12.39 4.76
C GLY A 254 -5.34 11.51 5.96
N ASN A 255 -6.52 10.89 6.07
CA ASN A 255 -6.95 10.20 7.30
C ASN A 255 -5.92 9.22 7.83
N ASN A 256 -5.25 8.50 6.92
CA ASN A 256 -4.29 7.48 7.29
C ASN A 256 -3.02 8.01 8.00
N LEU A 257 -2.84 9.33 8.12
CA LEU A 257 -1.84 9.98 8.99
C LEU A 257 -2.28 9.98 10.46
N GLU A 258 -3.57 10.20 10.72
CA GLU A 258 -4.12 10.60 12.00
C GLU A 258 -4.27 9.42 12.97
N GLY A 259 -4.70 8.26 12.48
CA GLY A 259 -5.01 7.08 13.31
C GLY A 259 -6.34 7.21 14.06
N HIS A 260 -6.99 6.08 14.36
CA HIS A 260 -8.17 6.02 15.23
C HIS A 260 -7.91 6.20 16.74
N ALA A 261 -6.65 6.41 17.11
CA ALA A 261 -6.20 6.72 18.47
C ALA A 261 -4.80 7.33 18.39
N ILE A 262 -4.42 8.12 19.39
CA ILE A 262 -3.11 8.80 19.45
C ILE A 262 -1.94 7.79 19.30
N ASP A 263 -2.07 6.59 19.88
CA ASP A 263 -1.05 5.54 19.79
C ASP A 263 -1.06 4.77 18.46
N ARG A 264 -2.15 4.89 17.68
CA ARG A 264 -2.36 4.28 16.35
C ARG A 264 -2.08 5.21 15.17
N ARG A 265 -1.69 6.47 15.44
CA ARG A 265 -1.23 7.41 14.43
C ARG A 265 -0.09 6.83 13.57
N TRP A 266 0.13 7.41 12.40
CA TRP A 266 1.33 7.12 11.63
C TRP A 266 2.59 7.70 12.31
N LYS A 267 3.61 6.86 12.53
CA LYS A 267 4.87 7.23 13.19
C LYS A 267 6.06 7.00 12.27
N TRP A 268 6.69 8.07 11.81
CA TRP A 268 7.73 8.00 10.78
C TRP A 268 8.88 7.04 11.14
N ASN A 269 9.31 7.02 12.40
CA ASN A 269 10.44 6.23 12.89
C ASN A 269 10.13 4.73 12.94
N GLU A 270 8.86 4.33 12.98
CA GLU A 270 8.43 2.92 12.88
C GLU A 270 8.35 2.43 11.42
N THR A 271 8.52 3.33 10.44
CA THR A 271 8.43 3.04 9.01
C THR A 271 9.77 2.99 8.29
N ILE A 272 10.90 3.20 8.98
CA ILE A 272 12.23 3.26 8.39
C ILE A 272 13.12 2.09 8.83
N GLY A 273 14.21 1.86 8.09
CA GLY A 273 15.16 0.79 8.41
C GLY A 273 14.65 -0.61 8.00
N PRO A 274 15.26 -1.68 8.55
CA PRO A 274 14.92 -3.05 8.21
C PRO A 274 13.46 -3.38 8.51
N ILE A 275 12.79 -4.10 7.60
CA ILE A 275 11.38 -4.53 7.75
C ILE A 275 11.17 -5.45 8.96
N GLU A 276 12.22 -6.11 9.43
CA GLU A 276 12.23 -6.88 10.68
C GLU A 276 11.87 -6.01 11.90
N ASN A 277 12.10 -4.69 11.83
CA ASN A 277 11.89 -3.76 12.94
C ASN A 277 10.68 -2.85 12.74
N ARG A 278 9.89 -3.05 11.68
CA ARG A 278 8.70 -2.26 11.39
C ARG A 278 7.48 -2.99 11.96
N PRO A 279 6.85 -2.50 13.05
CA PRO A 279 5.72 -3.18 13.66
C PRO A 279 4.48 -3.15 12.77
N GLY A 280 4.40 -2.19 11.85
CA GLY A 280 3.16 -1.87 11.16
C GLY A 280 2.13 -1.29 12.12
N ARG A 281 0.93 -1.02 11.61
CA ARG A 281 -0.19 -0.51 12.40
C ARG A 281 -1.51 -0.88 11.78
N PHE A 282 -2.60 -0.73 12.53
CA PHE A 282 -3.92 -0.74 11.93
C PHE A 282 -4.19 0.63 11.31
N GLY A 283 -4.39 0.68 10.00
CA GLY A 283 -4.68 1.94 9.29
C GLY A 283 -6.13 2.38 9.48
N ASP A 284 -6.49 3.49 8.86
CA ASP A 284 -7.79 4.15 9.04
C ASP A 284 -8.83 3.70 7.98
N TRP A 285 -8.46 2.73 7.14
CA TRP A 285 -9.28 2.20 6.04
C TRP A 285 -9.59 0.71 6.15
N THR A 286 -9.81 0.20 7.36
CA THR A 286 -10.26 -1.17 7.68
C THR A 286 -9.24 -2.30 7.45
N TYR A 287 -7.97 -1.98 7.16
CA TYR A 287 -6.91 -3.00 7.03
C TYR A 287 -5.58 -2.58 7.70
N PRO A 288 -4.77 -3.56 8.14
CA PRO A 288 -3.40 -3.30 8.59
C PRO A 288 -2.50 -2.73 7.49
N ASN A 289 -1.66 -1.76 7.85
CA ASN A 289 -0.53 -1.32 7.04
C ASN A 289 0.75 -1.97 7.58
N THR A 290 1.56 -2.52 6.67
CA THR A 290 2.85 -3.15 6.99
C THR A 290 3.93 -2.13 7.32
N ASP A 291 3.70 -0.86 6.95
CA ASP A 291 4.68 0.21 6.90
C ASP A 291 5.96 -0.16 6.10
N GLY A 292 5.82 -1.14 5.19
CA GLY A 292 6.84 -1.48 4.20
C GLY A 292 7.04 -0.36 3.18
N LEU A 293 5.95 0.33 2.83
CA LEU A 293 5.97 1.62 2.15
C LEU A 293 6.08 2.73 3.21
N GLY A 294 7.31 2.97 3.66
CA GLY A 294 7.60 3.92 4.72
C GLY A 294 8.19 5.24 4.23
N LEU A 295 8.64 6.07 5.17
CA LEU A 295 9.13 7.42 4.88
C LEU A 295 10.23 7.44 3.80
N MET A 296 11.21 6.55 3.88
CA MET A 296 12.28 6.49 2.88
C MET A 296 11.77 6.04 1.51
N GLU A 297 10.84 5.09 1.46
CA GLU A 297 10.24 4.64 0.21
C GLU A 297 9.41 5.76 -0.45
N TYR A 298 8.66 6.55 0.32
CA TYR A 298 7.95 7.73 -0.18
C TYR A 298 8.89 8.82 -0.73
N LEU A 299 9.98 9.11 -0.03
CA LEU A 299 10.93 10.14 -0.45
C LEU A 299 11.73 9.71 -1.70
N ASN A 300 12.17 8.45 -1.75
CA ASN A 300 12.78 7.86 -2.94
C ASN A 300 11.81 7.91 -4.14
N TRP A 301 10.52 7.72 -3.90
CA TRP A 301 9.49 7.83 -4.93
C TRP A 301 9.31 9.26 -5.43
N ALA A 302 9.29 10.25 -4.54
CA ALA A 302 9.26 11.66 -4.93
C ALA A 302 10.49 12.05 -5.78
N GLU A 303 11.68 11.59 -5.40
CA GLU A 303 12.90 11.76 -6.21
C GLU A 303 12.77 11.11 -7.60
N ASP A 304 12.24 9.89 -7.65
CA ASP A 304 12.09 9.16 -8.89
C ASP A 304 11.04 9.77 -9.84
N LEU A 305 10.01 10.40 -9.28
CA LEU A 305 9.04 11.23 -10.00
C LEU A 305 9.62 12.57 -10.45
N GLY A 306 10.63 13.10 -9.76
CA GLY A 306 11.06 14.48 -9.89
C GLY A 306 10.05 15.48 -9.30
N ALA A 307 9.18 15.03 -8.40
CA ALA A 307 8.15 15.84 -7.75
C ALA A 307 8.65 16.42 -6.42
N GLU A 308 8.12 17.59 -6.03
CA GLU A 308 8.37 18.15 -4.71
C GLU A 308 7.47 17.46 -3.66
N PRO A 309 8.02 16.88 -2.57
CA PRO A 309 7.19 16.30 -1.53
C PRO A 309 6.46 17.37 -0.72
N ILE A 310 5.20 17.10 -0.39
CA ILE A 310 4.42 17.80 0.64
C ILE A 310 4.27 16.81 1.80
N LEU A 311 5.00 17.04 2.89
CA LEU A 311 5.04 16.12 4.02
C LEU A 311 3.95 16.47 5.04
N GLY A 312 2.99 15.59 5.24
CA GLY A 312 2.12 15.62 6.42
C GLY A 312 2.87 15.19 7.67
N VAL A 313 2.80 16.00 8.72
CA VAL A 313 3.25 15.64 10.07
C VAL A 313 2.03 15.56 10.99
N TRP A 314 2.01 14.57 11.87
CA TRP A 314 0.90 14.38 12.80
C TRP A 314 0.86 15.54 13.82
N ALA A 315 -0.33 16.08 14.10
CA ALA A 315 -0.48 17.37 14.78
C ALA A 315 -1.26 17.34 16.11
N GLY A 316 -1.44 16.18 16.73
CA GLY A 316 -2.17 16.07 18.00
C GLY A 316 -3.59 15.53 17.87
N LEU A 317 -4.08 15.30 16.66
CA LEU A 317 -5.44 14.85 16.37
C LEU A 317 -5.46 13.41 15.84
N ALA A 318 -6.33 12.59 16.41
CA ALA A 318 -6.72 11.28 15.92
C ALA A 318 -8.21 11.28 15.53
N ILE A 319 -8.63 10.33 14.69
CA ILE A 319 -9.99 10.25 14.15
C ILE A 319 -10.88 9.43 15.07
N GLY A 320 -12.02 10.01 15.46
CA GLY A 320 -13.08 9.36 16.23
C GLY A 320 -14.27 8.92 15.36
N ASP A 321 -15.48 9.03 15.92
CA ASP A 321 -16.72 8.82 15.17
C ASP A 321 -17.09 10.08 14.39
N TYR A 322 -17.11 10.01 13.06
CA TYR A 322 -17.53 11.14 12.22
C TYR A 322 -18.98 11.59 12.46
N ALA A 323 -19.83 10.75 13.08
CA ALA A 323 -21.17 11.15 13.50
C ALA A 323 -21.15 12.03 14.77
N ASP A 324 -20.07 12.01 15.54
CA ASP A 324 -19.87 12.81 16.75
C ASP A 324 -18.40 13.24 16.85
N LEU A 325 -18.08 14.38 16.23
CA LEU A 325 -16.72 14.92 16.18
C LEU A 325 -16.13 15.23 17.56
N SER A 326 -16.97 15.37 18.60
CA SER A 326 -16.49 15.57 19.98
C SER A 326 -15.76 14.35 20.55
N THR A 327 -15.91 13.19 19.90
CA THR A 327 -15.23 11.95 20.27
C THR A 327 -13.81 11.83 19.69
N PHE A 328 -13.39 12.77 18.85
CA PHE A 328 -12.06 12.75 18.25
C PHE A 328 -10.99 12.90 19.34
N PRO A 329 -10.02 11.98 19.47
CA PRO A 329 -8.97 12.12 20.46
C PRO A 329 -8.03 13.27 20.10
N VAL A 330 -7.90 14.24 21.01
CA VAL A 330 -6.99 15.38 20.89
C VAL A 330 -5.99 15.34 22.02
N VAL A 331 -4.70 15.50 21.69
CA VAL A 331 -3.64 15.66 22.70
C VAL A 331 -3.80 17.01 23.39
N PRO A 332 -3.86 17.06 24.73
CA PRO A 332 -3.86 18.31 25.48
C PRO A 332 -2.66 19.21 25.13
N GLU A 333 -2.85 20.52 25.15
CA GLU A 333 -1.80 21.48 24.77
C GLU A 333 -0.52 21.33 25.63
N ASP A 334 -0.66 21.04 26.91
CA ASP A 334 0.46 20.80 27.84
C ASP A 334 1.15 19.44 27.64
N GLU A 335 0.57 18.56 26.84
CA GLU A 335 1.11 17.24 26.47
C GLU A 335 1.61 17.16 25.01
N ILE A 336 1.52 18.23 24.22
CA ILE A 336 1.83 18.19 22.78
C ILE A 336 3.34 18.09 22.47
N GLN A 337 4.21 18.50 23.39
CA GLN A 337 5.63 18.69 23.10
C GLN A 337 6.38 17.45 22.61
N PRO A 338 6.16 16.23 23.14
CA PRO A 338 6.76 15.02 22.58
C PRO A 338 6.46 14.84 21.09
N TYR A 339 5.25 15.15 20.64
CA TYR A 339 4.83 15.01 19.24
C TYR A 339 5.43 16.10 18.34
N VAL A 340 5.58 17.33 18.87
CA VAL A 340 6.35 18.39 18.19
C VAL A 340 7.79 17.94 17.98
N GLN A 341 8.42 17.34 18.99
CA GLN A 341 9.79 16.83 18.87
C GLN A 341 9.88 15.68 17.86
N GLU A 342 8.88 14.80 17.78
CA GLU A 342 8.81 13.76 16.76
C GLU A 342 8.75 14.33 15.33
N ALA A 343 7.96 15.39 15.11
CA ALA A 343 7.90 16.08 13.82
C ALA A 343 9.24 16.75 13.47
N ILE A 344 9.89 17.39 14.44
CA ILE A 344 11.25 17.96 14.26
C ILE A 344 12.24 16.86 13.91
N ASP A 345 12.18 15.72 14.61
CA ASP A 345 13.06 14.58 14.39
C ASP A 345 12.84 13.95 13.00
N GLN A 346 11.59 13.89 12.54
CA GLN A 346 11.23 13.51 11.17
C GLN A 346 11.86 14.46 10.14
N ILE A 347 11.74 15.77 10.33
CA ILE A 347 12.31 16.77 9.42
C ILE A 347 13.83 16.67 9.41
N HIS A 348 14.46 16.50 10.58
CA HIS A 348 15.91 16.29 10.71
C HIS A 348 16.39 15.01 10.01
N PHE A 349 15.61 13.93 10.07
CA PHE A 349 15.89 12.72 9.30
C PHE A 349 15.91 13.01 7.80
N ILE A 350 15.00 13.85 7.30
CA ILE A 350 14.84 14.15 5.87
C ILE A 350 15.90 15.13 5.37
N THR A 351 16.10 16.25 6.07
CA THR A 351 16.84 17.42 5.57
C THR A 351 18.19 17.64 6.24
N GLY A 352 18.45 16.99 7.38
CA GLY A 352 19.65 17.23 8.17
C GLY A 352 20.94 16.74 7.49
N ASP A 353 22.08 17.31 7.90
CA ASP A 353 23.42 16.84 7.55
C ASP A 353 23.79 15.62 8.39
N ALA A 354 24.10 14.51 7.73
CA ALA A 354 24.47 13.25 8.37
C ALA A 354 25.75 13.33 9.23
N LYS A 355 26.57 14.38 9.07
CA LYS A 355 27.76 14.62 9.88
C LYS A 355 27.45 15.21 11.26
N THR A 356 26.35 15.93 11.40
CA THR A 356 26.05 16.73 12.61
C THR A 356 24.72 16.36 13.27
N ASN A 357 23.80 15.72 12.56
CA ASN A 357 22.49 15.34 13.08
C ASN A 357 22.31 13.81 13.20
N LYS A 358 21.86 13.35 14.38
CA LYS A 358 21.70 11.91 14.67
C LYS A 358 20.70 11.20 13.74
N TRP A 359 19.64 11.89 13.32
CA TRP A 359 18.61 11.32 12.45
C TRP A 359 19.04 11.30 11.00
N ALA A 360 19.71 12.34 10.52
CA ALA A 360 20.34 12.32 9.21
C ALA A 360 21.45 11.25 9.12
N LYS A 361 22.19 11.01 10.21
CA LYS A 361 23.13 9.88 10.28
C LYS A 361 22.42 8.53 10.13
N LEU A 362 21.23 8.39 10.71
CA LEU A 362 20.40 7.19 10.55
C LEU A 362 19.93 7.03 9.09
N ARG A 363 19.47 8.11 8.44
CA ARG A 363 19.14 8.12 7.00
C ARG A 363 20.32 7.63 6.15
N ALA A 364 21.53 8.13 6.44
CA ALA A 364 22.76 7.71 5.77
C ALA A 364 23.06 6.21 5.99
N GLN A 365 22.89 5.70 7.21
CA GLN A 365 23.05 4.26 7.52
C GLN A 365 22.06 3.37 6.76
N TYR A 366 20.87 3.88 6.48
CA TYR A 366 19.86 3.20 5.67
C TYR A 366 20.03 3.42 4.16
N GLY A 367 21.16 3.98 3.73
CA GLY A 367 21.59 3.98 2.33
C GLY A 367 21.31 5.27 1.56
N HIS A 368 20.88 6.34 2.23
CA HIS A 368 20.70 7.65 1.59
C HIS A 368 21.40 8.77 2.40
N PRO A 369 22.69 9.05 2.14
CA PRO A 369 23.46 10.00 2.92
C PRO A 369 23.08 11.47 2.66
N GLU A 370 22.65 11.79 1.45
CA GLU A 370 22.31 13.16 1.06
C GLU A 370 20.95 13.58 1.65
N PRO A 371 20.73 14.86 1.97
CA PRO A 371 19.40 15.35 2.34
C PRO A 371 18.42 15.14 1.19
N TYR A 372 17.20 14.71 1.50
CA TYR A 372 16.09 14.78 0.56
C TYR A 372 15.63 16.23 0.41
N LYS A 373 15.02 16.55 -0.74
CA LYS A 373 14.28 17.80 -0.90
C LYS A 373 13.05 17.80 0.00
N LEU A 374 12.83 18.90 0.73
CA LEU A 374 11.59 19.14 1.45
C LEU A 374 11.38 20.65 1.58
N LYS A 375 10.38 21.18 0.87
CA LYS A 375 10.02 22.60 0.91
C LYS A 375 8.67 22.85 1.59
N TYR A 376 7.77 21.88 1.51
CA TYR A 376 6.39 22.00 1.98
C TYR A 376 6.13 20.95 3.06
N ILE A 377 5.66 21.43 4.20
CA ILE A 377 5.21 20.62 5.32
C ILE A 377 3.78 21.04 5.62
N GLU A 378 2.91 20.06 5.74
CA GLU A 378 1.52 20.21 6.16
C GLU A 378 1.41 19.73 7.60
N ILE A 379 0.82 20.57 8.46
CA ILE A 379 0.66 20.30 9.89
C ILE A 379 -0.75 19.73 10.07
N GLY A 380 -0.84 18.44 10.35
CA GLY A 380 -2.10 17.73 10.53
C GLY A 380 -2.78 17.34 9.23
N ASN A 381 -4.05 16.99 9.35
CA ASN A 381 -4.96 16.70 8.25
C ASN A 381 -6.38 17.00 8.72
N GLU A 382 -7.14 17.75 7.92
CA GLU A 382 -8.56 18.04 8.16
C GLU A 382 -8.91 18.51 9.59
N ASP A 383 -7.98 19.19 10.28
CA ASP A 383 -8.16 19.69 11.65
C ASP A 383 -9.36 20.66 11.80
N PHE A 384 -9.95 21.10 10.68
CA PHE A 384 -11.20 21.84 10.69
C PHE A 384 -12.38 21.08 11.33
N PHE A 385 -12.30 19.74 11.45
CA PHE A 385 -13.32 18.94 12.14
C PHE A 385 -13.35 19.14 13.65
N VAL A 386 -12.23 19.57 14.24
CA VAL A 386 -12.14 19.90 15.68
C VAL A 386 -11.96 21.39 15.92
N SER A 387 -11.69 22.16 14.86
CA SER A 387 -11.67 23.62 14.94
C SER A 387 -13.10 24.19 14.84
N VAL A 388 -13.33 25.31 15.54
CA VAL A 388 -14.56 26.14 15.66
C VAL A 388 -15.70 25.65 16.58
N GLU A 389 -15.61 26.11 17.86
CA GLU A 389 -16.69 26.43 18.84
C GLU A 389 -16.59 25.84 20.26
N SER A 390 -15.52 25.12 20.64
CA SER A 390 -15.33 24.67 22.03
C SER A 390 -14.61 25.68 22.96
N PHE A 391 -14.25 26.87 22.46
CA PHE A 391 -13.66 27.95 23.26
C PHE A 391 -14.22 29.32 22.88
N GLN A 392 -15.46 29.61 23.29
CA GLN A 392 -15.88 30.97 23.60
C GLN A 392 -16.41 31.01 25.03
N LEU A 393 -15.99 32.07 25.73
CA LEU A 393 -16.14 32.44 27.14
C LEU A 393 -17.48 32.12 27.82
#